data_AF-A0AAX2ZXL6-F1
#
_entry.id   AF-A0AAX2ZXL6-F1
#
_cell.length_a   1.000
_cell.length_b   1.000
_cell.length_c   1.000
_cell.angle_alpha   90.00
_cell.angle_beta   90.00
_cell.angle_gamma   90.00
#
_symmetry.space_group_name_H-M   'P 1'
#
loop_
_entity.id
_entity.type
_entity.pdbx_description
1 polymer ?
#
loop_
_entity_poly.entity_id
_entity_poly.type
_entity_poly.pdbx_seq_one_letter_code
_entity_poly.pdbx_strand_id
1 'polypeptide(L)'
;MSPRVGVTLSGRYRLQRLIATGGMGQVWEAVDSRLGRRVAVKVLKAEFSTDAEFVERFRAEARTVAMLNHPGIASVYDYGETELDGEGRTAYLVMELINGEPLNSVLKRTGRLSLRHALDMLEQTGRALQVAHTAGLVHRDVKPGNILITPTGQVKLTDFGIAKAVDAAPVTQTGMVMGTAQYIAPEQALGHDATAASDVYSLGVVGYESVSGKRPFTGDGALTVAMKHIKETPPPLPADLPPNVRELIEITLVKNPGMRYKSGGPFADAVAAVRSGRRPPRPNQAPTLGRAAPAAVPSAAQARAAADLSGRTPVTATRARPTAAAHRPAPPARRTFSSGQRALLWAAGVLGALAIVIAILIVLNAQDRKDQQQSPPPTVTDTVTETTPYQTPAALPDLAFHVIVPSAAGVDAPATSGAPEQILR
;
A
#
# COMPACT_ATOMS: atom_id res chain seq x y z
N MET A 1 -8.61 -16.03 -25.11
CA MET A 1 -7.61 -16.55 -24.18
C MET A 1 -7.23 -15.50 -23.16
N SER A 2 -7.63 -15.76 -21.92
CA SER A 2 -7.11 -15.08 -20.73
C SER A 2 -5.59 -15.09 -20.66
N PRO A 3 -4.97 -14.14 -19.93
CA PRO A 3 -3.53 -14.12 -19.71
C PRO A 3 -3.05 -15.50 -19.26
N ARG A 4 -2.20 -16.12 -20.07
CA ARG A 4 -1.71 -17.48 -19.85
C ARG A 4 -0.28 -17.62 -20.35
N VAL A 5 0.39 -18.67 -19.88
CA VAL A 5 1.75 -19.02 -20.29
C VAL A 5 1.83 -19.10 -21.82
N GLY A 6 2.86 -18.47 -22.40
CA GLY A 6 3.11 -18.46 -23.84
C GLY A 6 2.46 -17.30 -24.61
N VAL A 7 1.48 -16.59 -24.04
CA VAL A 7 0.92 -15.37 -24.64
C VAL A 7 2.03 -14.31 -24.77
N THR A 8 2.09 -13.64 -25.92
CA THR A 8 3.06 -12.58 -26.18
C THR A 8 2.34 -11.25 -26.37
N LEU A 9 2.43 -10.38 -25.36
CA LEU A 9 1.76 -9.08 -25.37
C LEU A 9 2.46 -8.16 -26.37
N SER A 10 1.67 -7.56 -27.27
CA SER A 10 2.13 -6.67 -28.35
C SER A 10 3.32 -7.23 -29.16
N GLY A 11 3.38 -8.56 -29.32
CA GLY A 11 4.48 -9.24 -30.03
C GLY A 11 5.86 -9.12 -29.36
N ARG A 12 5.94 -8.64 -28.11
CA ARG A 12 7.21 -8.37 -27.41
C ARG A 12 7.36 -9.10 -26.08
N TYR A 13 6.35 -9.01 -25.21
CA TYR A 13 6.47 -9.49 -23.83
C TYR A 13 5.82 -10.87 -23.70
N ARG A 14 6.64 -11.93 -23.72
CA ARG A 14 6.15 -13.31 -23.64
C ARG A 14 5.99 -13.75 -22.19
N LEU A 15 4.75 -13.99 -21.77
CA LEU A 15 4.40 -14.44 -20.42
C LEU A 15 4.91 -15.87 -20.17
N GLN A 16 5.57 -16.09 -19.03
CA GLN A 16 6.16 -17.39 -18.67
C GLN A 16 5.53 -18.00 -17.43
N ARG A 17 5.44 -17.24 -16.33
CA ARG A 17 5.01 -17.76 -15.04
C ARG A 17 4.20 -16.72 -14.28
N LEU A 18 3.08 -17.13 -13.71
CA LEU A 18 2.31 -16.26 -12.82
C LEU A 18 3.08 -16.07 -11.51
N ILE A 19 3.29 -14.81 -11.10
CA ILE A 19 3.96 -14.45 -9.85
C ILE A 19 2.92 -14.20 -8.75
N ALA A 20 1.91 -13.38 -9.05
CA ALA A 20 0.90 -12.99 -8.08
C ALA A 20 -0.43 -12.65 -8.77
N THR A 21 -1.52 -12.79 -8.03
CA THR A 21 -2.86 -12.35 -8.42
C THR A 21 -3.32 -11.28 -7.42
N GLY A 22 -3.75 -10.13 -7.92
CA GLY A 22 -4.29 -9.04 -7.12
C GLY A 22 -5.72 -8.69 -7.53
N GLY A 23 -6.30 -7.70 -6.84
CA GLY A 23 -7.67 -7.23 -7.14
C GLY A 23 -7.83 -6.73 -8.57
N MET A 24 -6.87 -5.93 -9.05
CA MET A 24 -6.93 -5.24 -10.34
C MET A 24 -6.30 -6.00 -11.51
N GLY A 25 -5.65 -7.14 -11.26
CA GLY A 25 -4.87 -7.81 -12.29
C GLY A 25 -3.95 -8.90 -11.77
N GLN A 26 -3.13 -9.40 -12.68
CA GLN A 26 -2.15 -10.45 -12.42
C GLN A 26 -0.74 -9.93 -12.71
N VAL A 27 0.23 -10.35 -11.91
CA VAL A 27 1.65 -10.06 -12.15
C VAL A 27 2.31 -11.34 -12.67
N TRP A 28 2.91 -11.23 -13.84
CA TRP A 28 3.56 -12.32 -14.55
C TRP A 28 5.06 -12.07 -14.68
N GLU A 29 5.84 -13.14 -14.60
CA GLU A 29 7.17 -13.18 -15.13
C GLU A 29 7.09 -13.29 -16.66
N ALA A 30 7.83 -12.46 -17.38
CA ALA A 30 7.87 -12.47 -18.84
C ALA A 30 9.29 -12.25 -19.36
N VAL A 31 9.49 -12.55 -20.65
CA VAL A 31 10.72 -12.20 -21.38
C VAL A 31 10.41 -11.07 -22.34
N ASP A 32 11.19 -9.99 -22.27
CA ASP A 32 11.24 -8.97 -23.31
C ASP A 32 12.05 -9.52 -24.49
N SER A 33 11.37 -9.92 -25.57
CA SER A 33 12.01 -10.55 -26.72
C SER A 33 12.97 -9.63 -27.49
N ARG A 34 12.84 -8.31 -27.34
CA ARG A 34 13.72 -7.35 -28.02
C ARG A 34 15.07 -7.18 -27.31
N LEU A 35 15.05 -7.19 -25.97
CA LEU A 35 16.24 -6.97 -25.15
C LEU A 35 16.81 -8.25 -24.53
N GLY A 36 16.11 -9.38 -24.65
CA GLY A 36 16.55 -10.68 -24.10
C GLY A 36 16.56 -10.74 -22.58
N ARG A 37 15.84 -9.85 -21.88
CA ARG A 37 15.81 -9.77 -20.41
C ARG A 37 14.50 -10.27 -19.82
N ARG A 38 14.56 -10.80 -18.60
CA ARG A 38 13.37 -11.13 -17.79
C ARG A 38 12.81 -9.86 -17.17
N VAL A 39 11.48 -9.75 -17.15
CA VAL A 39 10.73 -8.61 -16.62
C VAL A 39 9.50 -9.11 -15.86
N ALA A 40 8.96 -8.27 -14.98
CA ALA A 40 7.64 -8.47 -14.41
C ALA A 40 6.62 -7.68 -15.25
N VAL A 41 5.46 -8.27 -15.51
CA VAL A 41 4.38 -7.65 -16.28
C VAL A 41 3.09 -7.74 -15.49
N LYS A 42 2.55 -6.59 -15.09
CA LYS A 42 1.24 -6.49 -14.48
C LYS A 42 0.19 -6.32 -15.58
N VAL A 43 -0.65 -7.33 -15.75
CA VAL A 43 -1.76 -7.36 -16.71
C VAL A 43 -3.04 -7.05 -15.97
N LEU A 44 -3.76 -6.01 -16.39
CA LEU A 44 -5.03 -5.61 -15.78
C LEU A 44 -6.16 -6.56 -16.20
N LYS A 45 -7.15 -6.76 -15.34
CA LYS A 45 -8.37 -7.49 -15.71
C LYS A 45 -9.17 -6.70 -16.76
N ALA A 46 -10.00 -7.40 -17.53
CA ALA A 46 -10.85 -6.79 -18.56
C ALA A 46 -11.74 -5.65 -18.02
N GLU A 47 -12.34 -5.84 -16.83
CA GLU A 47 -13.21 -4.84 -16.18
C GLU A 47 -12.55 -3.47 -15.96
N PHE A 48 -11.24 -3.44 -15.70
CA PHE A 48 -10.47 -2.20 -15.56
C PHE A 48 -9.89 -1.70 -16.88
N SER A 49 -9.74 -2.59 -17.87
CA SER A 49 -9.16 -2.24 -19.16
C SER A 49 -10.19 -1.61 -20.11
N THR A 50 -11.49 -1.79 -19.86
CA THR A 50 -12.58 -1.17 -20.62
C THR A 50 -12.98 0.22 -20.11
N ASP A 51 -12.60 0.59 -18.90
CA ASP A 51 -12.83 1.92 -18.34
C ASP A 51 -11.75 2.90 -18.81
N ALA A 52 -12.12 3.79 -19.74
CA ALA A 52 -11.20 4.75 -20.34
C ALA A 52 -10.61 5.74 -19.31
N GLU A 53 -11.38 6.11 -18.28
CA GLU A 53 -10.91 7.03 -17.23
C GLU A 53 -9.90 6.35 -16.32
N PHE A 54 -10.13 5.07 -16.02
CA PHE A 54 -9.17 4.25 -15.29
C PHE A 54 -7.88 4.06 -16.08
N VAL A 55 -7.96 3.71 -17.37
CA VAL A 55 -6.80 3.46 -18.22
C VAL A 55 -5.94 4.71 -18.39
N GLU A 56 -6.54 5.89 -18.62
CA GLU A 56 -5.77 7.14 -18.73
C GLU A 56 -5.09 7.52 -17.42
N ARG A 57 -5.74 7.33 -16.26
CA ARG A 57 -5.09 7.51 -14.95
C ARG A 57 -3.96 6.52 -14.72
N PHE A 58 -4.21 5.24 -15.04
CA PHE A 58 -3.21 4.19 -14.93
C PHE A 58 -1.96 4.52 -15.76
N ARG A 59 -2.17 5.04 -16.97
CA ARG A 59 -1.11 5.51 -17.87
C ARG A 59 -0.38 6.74 -17.32
N ALA A 60 -1.09 7.72 -16.77
CA ALA A 60 -0.50 8.92 -16.18
C ALA A 60 0.36 8.60 -14.94
N GLU A 61 -0.13 7.73 -14.06
CA GLU A 61 0.61 7.29 -12.87
C GLU A 61 1.82 6.42 -13.27
N ALA A 62 1.66 5.49 -14.23
CA ALA A 62 2.77 4.70 -14.78
C ALA A 62 3.91 5.58 -15.33
N ARG A 63 3.58 6.66 -16.07
CA ARG A 63 4.57 7.62 -16.57
C ARG A 63 5.30 8.33 -15.43
N THR A 64 4.58 8.73 -14.38
CA THR A 64 5.17 9.40 -13.22
C THR A 64 6.12 8.48 -12.48
N VAL A 65 5.74 7.22 -12.27
CA VAL A 65 6.60 6.20 -11.64
C VAL A 65 7.82 5.89 -12.50
N ALA A 66 7.68 5.84 -13.83
CA ALA A 66 8.80 5.61 -14.75
C ALA A 66 9.86 6.72 -14.71
N MET A 67 9.52 7.93 -14.24
CA MET A 67 10.47 9.02 -14.04
C MET A 67 11.25 8.91 -12.72
N LEU A 68 10.84 8.03 -11.80
CA LEU A 68 11.53 7.82 -10.53
C LEU A 68 12.72 6.89 -10.73
N ASN A 69 13.93 7.41 -10.51
CA ASN A 69 15.14 6.61 -10.50
C ASN A 69 15.68 6.50 -9.06
N HIS A 70 15.47 5.35 -8.42
CA HIS A 70 15.99 5.07 -7.09
C HIS A 70 16.15 3.56 -6.89
N PRO A 71 17.27 3.09 -6.31
CA PRO A 71 17.51 1.66 -6.11
C PRO A 71 16.44 0.97 -5.26
N GLY A 72 15.77 1.69 -4.36
CA GLY A 72 14.68 1.17 -3.53
C GLY A 72 13.28 1.22 -4.15
N ILE A 73 13.14 1.64 -5.41
CA ILE A 73 11.88 1.63 -6.16
C ILE A 73 12.03 0.66 -7.33
N ALA A 74 11.06 -0.24 -7.51
CA ALA A 74 11.04 -1.10 -8.69
C ALA A 74 10.82 -0.24 -9.94
N SER A 75 11.75 -0.35 -10.89
CA SER A 75 11.70 0.48 -12.10
C SER A 75 10.53 0.09 -13.01
N VAL A 76 9.86 1.06 -13.60
CA VAL A 76 8.88 0.86 -14.67
C VAL A 76 9.58 1.04 -16.00
N TYR A 77 9.44 0.07 -16.90
CA TYR A 77 10.13 0.05 -18.19
C TYR A 77 9.24 0.44 -19.36
N ASP A 78 7.98 0.02 -19.35
CA ASP A 78 7.09 0.21 -20.48
C ASP A 78 5.63 0.11 -20.04
N TYR A 79 4.75 0.67 -20.85
CA TYR A 79 3.31 0.54 -20.74
C TYR A 79 2.75 0.23 -22.12
N GLY A 80 1.78 -0.67 -22.18
CA GLY A 80 1.13 -0.99 -23.43
C GLY A 80 -0.28 -1.51 -23.25
N GLU A 81 -0.95 -1.62 -24.39
CA GLU A 81 -2.29 -2.16 -24.50
C GLU A 81 -2.28 -3.13 -25.67
N THR A 82 -2.98 -4.25 -25.52
CA THR A 82 -3.09 -5.27 -26.57
C THR A 82 -4.49 -5.84 -26.54
N GLU A 83 -5.00 -6.23 -27.70
CA GLU A 83 -6.18 -7.08 -27.74
C GLU A 83 -5.74 -8.51 -27.40
N LEU A 84 -6.44 -9.13 -26.46
CA LEU A 84 -6.37 -10.54 -26.18
C LEU A 84 -7.70 -11.17 -26.61
N ASP A 85 -7.63 -12.25 -27.38
CA ASP A 85 -8.81 -12.98 -27.81
C ASP A 85 -9.73 -13.24 -26.62
N GLY A 86 -11.03 -12.98 -26.71
CA GLY A 86 -11.99 -13.26 -25.63
C GLY A 86 -11.86 -12.46 -24.32
N GLU A 87 -10.87 -11.56 -24.15
CA GLU A 87 -10.85 -10.56 -23.06
C GLU A 87 -10.88 -9.12 -23.58
N GLY A 88 -10.71 -8.93 -24.89
CA GLY A 88 -10.72 -7.61 -25.52
C GLY A 88 -9.46 -6.82 -25.22
N ARG A 89 -9.57 -5.49 -25.21
CA ARG A 89 -8.46 -4.59 -24.94
C ARG A 89 -7.98 -4.78 -23.51
N THR A 90 -6.71 -5.13 -23.37
CA THR A 90 -6.06 -5.41 -22.09
C THR A 90 -4.85 -4.51 -21.91
N ALA A 91 -4.84 -3.72 -20.85
CA ALA A 91 -3.71 -2.86 -20.50
C ALA A 91 -2.68 -3.62 -19.64
N TYR A 92 -1.40 -3.33 -19.86
CA TYR A 92 -0.31 -3.95 -19.12
C TYR A 92 0.81 -2.96 -18.79
N LEU A 93 1.52 -3.22 -17.68
CA LEU A 93 2.65 -2.44 -17.20
C LEU A 93 3.87 -3.33 -17.03
N VAL A 94 4.98 -2.97 -17.66
CA VAL A 94 6.24 -3.72 -17.62
C VAL A 94 7.17 -3.07 -16.61
N MET A 95 7.70 -3.87 -15.69
CA MET A 95 8.50 -3.41 -14.56
C MET A 95 9.68 -4.34 -14.28
N GLU A 96 10.58 -3.88 -13.40
CA GLU A 96 11.71 -4.63 -12.89
C GLU A 96 11.25 -5.95 -12.27
N LEU A 97 11.82 -7.07 -12.72
CA LEU A 97 11.63 -8.35 -12.07
C LEU A 97 12.54 -8.41 -10.83
N ILE A 98 11.97 -8.18 -9.66
CA ILE A 98 12.70 -8.23 -8.40
C ILE A 98 12.94 -9.69 -7.98
N ASN A 99 14.21 -10.05 -7.78
CA ASN A 99 14.56 -11.27 -7.07
C ASN A 99 14.53 -11.01 -5.56
N GLY A 100 13.36 -11.12 -4.96
CA GLY A 100 13.14 -10.86 -3.54
C GLY A 100 11.86 -11.48 -3.01
N GLU A 101 11.75 -11.55 -1.69
CA GLU A 101 10.58 -12.05 -0.98
C GLU A 101 9.76 -10.86 -0.45
N PRO A 102 8.42 -10.81 -0.65
CA PRO A 102 7.61 -9.75 -0.08
C PRO A 102 7.55 -9.86 1.45
N LEU A 103 7.55 -8.73 2.15
CA LEU A 103 7.66 -8.67 3.61
C LEU A 103 6.54 -9.41 4.34
N ASN A 104 5.33 -9.51 3.76
CA ASN A 104 4.26 -10.34 4.33
C ASN A 104 4.64 -11.83 4.43
N SER A 105 5.32 -12.38 3.43
CA SER A 105 5.82 -13.76 3.45
C SER A 105 6.93 -13.93 4.48
N VAL A 106 7.84 -12.95 4.55
CA VAL A 106 8.89 -12.90 5.58
C VAL A 106 8.28 -12.91 6.99
N LEU A 107 7.33 -12.01 7.27
CA LEU A 107 6.65 -11.90 8.56
C LEU A 107 5.82 -13.15 8.89
N LYS A 108 5.18 -13.77 7.90
CA LYS A 108 4.46 -15.04 8.11
C LYS A 108 5.39 -16.15 8.60
N ARG A 109 6.64 -16.16 8.14
CA ARG A 109 7.64 -17.17 8.51
C ARG A 109 8.35 -16.85 9.83
N THR A 110 8.67 -15.58 10.09
CA THR A 110 9.45 -15.18 11.29
C THR A 110 8.60 -14.71 12.46
N GLY A 111 7.33 -14.39 12.24
CA GLY A 111 6.45 -13.73 13.20
C GLY A 111 6.77 -12.24 13.35
N ARG A 112 7.95 -11.94 13.89
CA ARG A 112 8.52 -10.57 13.98
C ARG A 112 9.93 -10.52 13.41
N LEU A 113 10.39 -9.33 13.03
CA LEU A 113 11.78 -9.10 12.64
C LEU A 113 12.63 -8.77 13.88
N SER A 114 13.95 -8.96 13.74
CA SER A 114 14.89 -8.36 14.69
C SER A 114 14.81 -6.84 14.61
N LEU A 115 15.06 -6.14 15.72
CA LEU A 115 14.99 -4.68 15.74
C LEU A 115 15.92 -4.04 14.71
N ARG A 116 17.11 -4.62 14.52
CA ARG A 116 18.08 -4.19 13.51
C ARG A 116 17.48 -4.25 12.09
N HIS A 117 16.88 -5.37 11.72
CA HIS A 117 16.30 -5.55 10.38
C HIS A 117 15.03 -4.70 10.19
N ALA A 118 14.19 -4.58 11.21
CA ALA A 118 12.99 -3.75 11.15
C ALA A 118 13.34 -2.27 10.92
N LEU A 119 14.25 -1.69 11.72
CA LEU A 119 14.66 -0.29 11.56
C LEU A 119 15.39 -0.06 10.23
N ASP A 120 16.22 -1.00 9.79
CA ASP A 120 16.90 -0.88 8.50
C ASP A 120 15.90 -0.84 7.33
N MET A 121 14.93 -1.75 7.32
CA MET A 121 13.85 -1.77 6.31
C MET A 121 12.99 -0.49 6.35
N LEU A 122 12.63 -0.01 7.55
CA LEU A 122 11.85 1.23 7.69
C LEU A 122 12.59 2.45 7.15
N GLU A 123 13.89 2.55 7.42
CA GLU A 123 14.72 3.63 6.88
C GLU A 123 14.81 3.55 5.36
N GLN A 124 15.16 2.38 4.80
CA GLN A 124 15.25 2.18 3.35
C GLN A 124 13.92 2.49 2.65
N THR A 125 12.80 2.04 3.21
CA THR A 125 11.46 2.31 2.67
C THR A 125 11.11 3.80 2.74
N GLY A 126 11.42 4.47 3.85
CA GLY A 126 11.21 5.90 4.00
C GLY A 126 12.02 6.72 3.00
N ARG A 127 13.28 6.34 2.75
CA ARG A 127 14.12 6.97 1.71
C ARG A 127 13.54 6.78 0.31
N ALA A 128 13.08 5.57 -0.01
CA ALA A 128 12.44 5.28 -1.30
C ALA A 128 11.14 6.08 -1.48
N LEU A 129 10.26 6.11 -0.47
CA LEU A 129 9.04 6.92 -0.50
C LEU A 129 9.34 8.41 -0.66
N GLN A 130 10.41 8.93 -0.06
CA GLN A 130 10.79 10.33 -0.19
C GLN A 130 11.03 10.73 -1.66
N VAL A 131 11.60 9.84 -2.47
CA VAL A 131 11.82 10.11 -3.90
C VAL A 131 10.49 10.34 -4.62
N ALA A 132 9.50 9.49 -4.36
CA ALA A 132 8.15 9.67 -4.88
C ALA A 132 7.50 10.95 -4.35
N HIS A 133 7.60 11.22 -3.04
CA HIS A 133 6.98 12.38 -2.41
C HIS A 133 7.56 13.71 -2.94
N THR A 134 8.86 13.77 -3.21
CA THR A 134 9.51 14.94 -3.83
C THR A 134 9.00 15.17 -5.27
N ALA A 135 8.67 14.09 -5.98
CA ALA A 135 8.05 14.16 -7.30
C ALA A 135 6.54 14.43 -7.28
N GLY A 136 5.95 14.66 -6.10
CA GLY A 136 4.51 14.90 -5.94
C GLY A 136 3.65 13.64 -6.02
N LEU A 137 4.27 12.45 -5.97
CA LEU A 137 3.58 11.16 -5.97
C LEU A 137 3.38 10.64 -4.54
N VAL A 138 2.21 10.07 -4.28
CA VAL A 138 1.87 9.35 -3.04
C VAL A 138 1.62 7.90 -3.41
N HIS A 139 2.17 6.96 -2.66
CA HIS A 139 2.05 5.52 -2.93
C HIS A 139 0.64 4.98 -2.68
N ARG A 140 -0.07 5.46 -1.63
CA ARG A 140 -1.48 5.12 -1.29
C ARG A 140 -1.77 3.66 -0.90
N ASP A 141 -0.78 2.78 -0.96
CA ASP A 141 -0.92 1.35 -0.67
C ASP A 141 0.36 0.77 -0.05
N VAL A 142 0.98 1.51 0.87
CA VAL A 142 2.13 0.99 1.61
C VAL A 142 1.66 -0.14 2.52
N LYS A 143 2.16 -1.35 2.26
CA LYS A 143 1.87 -2.57 3.02
C LYS A 143 2.98 -3.59 2.82
N PRO A 144 3.09 -4.64 3.66
CA PRO A 144 4.18 -5.61 3.56
C PRO A 144 4.22 -6.36 2.22
N GLY A 145 3.07 -6.55 1.56
CA GLY A 145 3.02 -7.16 0.22
C GLY A 145 3.68 -6.35 -0.90
N ASN A 146 3.83 -5.02 -0.70
CA ASN A 146 4.44 -4.10 -1.67
C ASN A 146 5.88 -3.70 -1.30
N ILE A 147 6.43 -4.30 -0.24
CA ILE A 147 7.81 -4.10 0.24
C ILE A 147 8.55 -5.42 0.04
N LEU A 148 9.34 -5.51 -1.03
CA LEU A 148 10.13 -6.70 -1.32
C LEU A 148 11.52 -6.57 -0.69
N ILE A 149 11.99 -7.67 -0.09
CA ILE A 149 13.32 -7.80 0.50
C ILE A 149 14.14 -8.73 -0.39
N THR A 150 15.23 -8.21 -0.95
CA THR A 150 16.18 -9.00 -1.75
C THR A 150 17.08 -9.85 -0.85
N PRO A 151 17.75 -10.90 -1.38
CA PRO A 151 18.72 -11.70 -0.62
C PRO A 151 19.87 -10.90 0.01
N THR A 152 20.19 -9.72 -0.55
CA THR A 152 21.24 -8.83 -0.02
C THR A 152 20.71 -7.89 1.08
N GLY A 153 19.42 -7.96 1.42
CA GLY A 153 18.78 -7.09 2.41
C GLY A 153 18.31 -5.73 1.87
N GLN A 154 18.41 -5.50 0.55
CA GLN A 154 17.89 -4.28 -0.06
C GLN A 154 16.35 -4.34 -0.17
N VAL A 155 15.70 -3.23 0.20
CA VAL A 155 14.26 -3.02 0.04
C VAL A 155 13.94 -2.54 -1.38
N LYS A 156 12.86 -3.06 -1.96
CA LYS A 156 12.27 -2.64 -3.23
C LYS A 156 10.78 -2.39 -3.05
N LEU A 157 10.33 -1.15 -3.29
CA LEU A 157 8.92 -0.80 -3.34
C LEU A 157 8.31 -1.12 -4.71
N THR A 158 7.15 -1.77 -4.69
CA THR A 158 6.37 -2.13 -5.89
C THR A 158 4.95 -1.57 -5.80
N ASP A 159 4.22 -1.60 -6.91
CA ASP A 159 2.78 -1.29 -6.94
C ASP A 159 2.39 0.07 -6.33
N PHE A 160 2.96 1.15 -6.89
CA PHE A 160 2.64 2.55 -6.57
C PHE A 160 1.18 2.92 -6.85
N GLY A 161 0.22 2.37 -6.12
CA GLY A 161 -1.16 2.84 -6.03
C GLY A 161 -1.90 3.12 -7.34
N ILE A 162 -1.40 2.60 -8.49
CA ILE A 162 -1.58 3.10 -9.88
C ILE A 162 -3.07 3.21 -10.29
N ALA A 163 -3.94 2.58 -9.50
CA ALA A 163 -5.34 2.29 -9.75
C ALA A 163 -6.28 2.66 -8.60
N LYS A 164 -5.77 3.10 -7.44
CA LYS A 164 -6.59 3.36 -6.23
C LYS A 164 -7.33 4.69 -6.23
N ALA A 165 -7.15 5.54 -7.25
CA ALA A 165 -7.86 6.81 -7.36
C ALA A 165 -9.37 6.65 -7.66
N VAL A 166 -9.83 5.45 -8.03
CA VAL A 166 -11.22 5.19 -8.47
C VAL A 166 -12.07 4.61 -7.33
N ASP A 167 -11.48 3.78 -6.46
CA ASP A 167 -12.23 2.98 -5.48
C ASP A 167 -12.36 3.64 -4.10
N ALA A 168 -11.89 4.88 -3.92
CA ALA A 168 -11.98 5.59 -2.64
C ALA A 168 -13.36 6.23 -2.44
N ALA A 169 -14.44 5.47 -2.67
CA ALA A 169 -15.67 5.82 -1.97
C ALA A 169 -15.37 5.75 -0.45
N PRO A 170 -15.71 6.77 0.34
CA PRO A 170 -15.45 6.76 1.77
C PRO A 170 -15.99 5.45 2.36
N VAL A 171 -15.22 4.82 3.24
CA VAL A 171 -15.62 3.57 3.92
C VAL A 171 -16.98 3.75 4.61
N THR A 172 -17.29 4.98 5.01
CA THR A 172 -18.54 5.41 5.64
C THR A 172 -19.73 5.54 4.69
N GLN A 173 -19.54 5.63 3.37
CA GLN A 173 -20.62 5.85 2.40
C GLN A 173 -21.07 4.57 1.69
N THR A 174 -20.17 3.64 1.38
CA THR A 174 -20.51 2.43 0.61
C THR A 174 -20.54 1.15 1.44
N GLY A 175 -20.05 1.17 2.68
CA GLY A 175 -19.92 -0.01 3.54
C GLY A 175 -18.96 -1.09 3.00
N MET A 176 -18.44 -0.92 1.78
CA MET A 176 -17.52 -1.83 1.12
C MET A 176 -16.12 -1.23 1.13
N VAL A 177 -15.18 -1.92 1.77
CA VAL A 177 -13.75 -1.60 1.65
C VAL A 177 -13.16 -2.49 0.57
N MET A 178 -12.85 -1.91 -0.59
CA MET A 178 -12.16 -2.64 -1.66
C MET A 178 -10.66 -2.73 -1.32
N GLY A 179 -10.28 -3.81 -0.61
CA GLY A 179 -8.88 -4.16 -0.33
C GLY A 179 -8.53 -4.37 1.16
N THR A 180 -7.23 -4.50 1.43
CA THR A 180 -6.69 -4.80 2.76
C THR A 180 -6.68 -3.55 3.66
N ALA A 181 -7.78 -3.29 4.38
CA ALA A 181 -7.93 -2.18 5.34
C ALA A 181 -6.89 -2.14 6.48
N GLN A 182 -6.04 -3.16 6.58
CA GLN A 182 -5.14 -3.40 7.70
C GLN A 182 -4.01 -2.37 7.84
N TYR A 183 -3.76 -1.57 6.79
CA TYR A 183 -2.69 -0.57 6.75
C TYR A 183 -3.20 0.80 6.29
N ILE A 184 -4.51 1.00 6.20
CA ILE A 184 -5.10 2.24 5.66
C ILE A 184 -4.86 3.41 6.62
N ALA A 185 -4.51 4.58 6.07
CA ALA A 185 -4.43 5.78 6.88
C ALA A 185 -5.83 6.28 7.30
N PRO A 186 -5.99 6.89 8.49
CA PRO A 186 -7.29 7.36 8.98
C PRO A 186 -8.02 8.28 8.00
N GLU A 187 -7.29 9.24 7.43
CA GLU A 187 -7.81 10.19 6.45
C GLU A 187 -8.25 9.53 5.14
N GLN A 188 -7.55 8.47 4.70
CA GLN A 188 -7.95 7.70 3.52
C GLN A 188 -9.22 6.90 3.80
N ALA A 189 -9.37 6.32 5.00
CA ALA A 189 -10.59 5.63 5.39
C ALA A 189 -11.81 6.57 5.47
N LEU A 190 -11.58 7.85 5.79
CA LEU A 190 -12.58 8.92 5.76
C LEU A 190 -12.88 9.44 4.34
N GLY A 191 -12.16 8.97 3.32
CA GLY A 191 -12.30 9.43 1.94
C GLY A 191 -11.62 10.77 1.63
N HIS A 192 -10.73 11.25 2.49
CA HIS A 192 -9.87 12.37 2.16
C HIS A 192 -8.72 11.92 1.25
N ASP A 193 -8.20 12.86 0.45
CA ASP A 193 -7.05 12.61 -0.39
C ASP A 193 -5.83 12.15 0.42
N ALA A 194 -5.21 11.06 -0.04
CA ALA A 194 -3.97 10.58 0.53
C ALA A 194 -2.85 11.61 0.32
N THR A 195 -2.02 11.78 1.35
CA THR A 195 -0.83 12.63 1.30
C THR A 195 0.42 11.82 1.60
N ALA A 196 1.60 12.41 1.46
CA ALA A 196 2.86 11.81 1.90
C ALA A 196 2.83 11.35 3.38
N ALA A 197 2.06 12.03 4.24
CA ALA A 197 1.88 11.64 5.65
C ALA A 197 0.96 10.42 5.83
N SER A 198 0.13 10.10 4.83
CA SER A 198 -0.66 8.87 4.77
C SER A 198 0.24 7.66 4.58
N ASP A 199 1.18 7.73 3.64
CA ASP A 199 2.18 6.66 3.43
C ASP A 199 3.07 6.46 4.67
N VAL A 200 3.43 7.53 5.37
CA VAL A 200 4.18 7.46 6.65
C VAL A 200 3.37 6.72 7.72
N TYR A 201 2.06 6.97 7.81
CA TYR A 201 1.19 6.24 8.75
C TYR A 201 1.15 4.75 8.42
N SER A 202 0.89 4.41 7.15
CA SER A 202 0.87 3.03 6.69
C SER A 202 2.19 2.31 6.92
N LEU A 203 3.33 2.99 6.70
CA LEU A 203 4.66 2.48 7.04
C LEU A 203 4.86 2.32 8.55
N GLY A 204 4.27 3.20 9.37
CA GLY A 204 4.18 3.06 10.82
C GLY A 204 3.45 1.79 11.25
N VAL A 205 2.35 1.44 10.56
CA VAL A 205 1.61 0.19 10.80
C VAL A 205 2.46 -1.02 10.44
N VAL A 206 3.18 -0.97 9.31
CA VAL A 206 4.17 -2.00 8.92
C VAL A 206 5.28 -2.12 9.98
N GLY A 207 5.77 -0.99 10.50
CA GLY A 207 6.76 -0.95 11.56
C GLY A 207 6.26 -1.60 12.84
N TYR A 208 5.03 -1.27 13.27
CA TYR A 208 4.37 -1.88 14.42
C TYR A 208 4.30 -3.40 14.29
N GLU A 209 3.81 -3.91 13.16
CA GLU A 209 3.74 -5.36 12.92
C GLU A 209 5.13 -5.99 12.88
N SER A 210 6.09 -5.33 12.24
CA SER A 210 7.45 -5.86 12.09
C SER A 210 8.17 -6.03 13.43
N VAL A 211 7.95 -5.14 14.41
CA VAL A 211 8.64 -5.22 15.71
C VAL A 211 7.85 -6.00 16.78
N SER A 212 6.52 -6.01 16.71
CA SER A 212 5.67 -6.69 17.71
C SER A 212 5.20 -8.07 17.27
N GLY A 213 5.24 -8.35 15.96
CA GLY A 213 4.73 -9.58 15.34
C GLY A 213 3.22 -9.62 15.15
N LYS A 214 2.51 -8.51 15.44
CA LYS A 214 1.05 -8.41 15.28
C LYS A 214 0.68 -7.02 14.75
N ARG A 215 -0.36 -6.93 13.93
CA ARG A 215 -0.92 -5.64 13.51
C ARG A 215 -1.55 -4.89 14.70
N PRO A 216 -1.57 -3.54 14.69
CA PRO A 216 -2.17 -2.77 15.77
C PRO A 216 -3.69 -2.95 15.84
N PHE A 217 -4.35 -3.15 14.69
CA PHE A 217 -5.78 -3.34 14.61
C PHE A 217 -6.13 -4.58 13.79
N THR A 218 -7.06 -5.37 14.32
CA THR A 218 -7.65 -6.56 13.69
C THR A 218 -9.17 -6.55 13.89
N GLY A 219 -9.88 -7.32 13.07
CA GLY A 219 -11.33 -7.46 13.14
C GLY A 219 -11.85 -8.33 11.99
N ASP A 220 -13.09 -8.80 12.13
CA ASP A 220 -13.69 -9.79 11.22
C ASP A 220 -14.01 -9.24 9.82
N GLY A 221 -13.98 -7.92 9.66
CA GLY A 221 -14.26 -7.23 8.40
C GLY A 221 -13.34 -6.04 8.15
N ALA A 222 -13.14 -5.73 6.87
CA ALA A 222 -12.32 -4.60 6.45
C ALA A 222 -12.87 -3.26 6.94
N LEU A 223 -14.21 -3.09 6.97
CA LEU A 223 -14.88 -1.94 7.57
C LEU A 223 -14.53 -1.78 9.06
N THR A 224 -14.60 -2.87 9.84
CA THR A 224 -14.26 -2.87 11.26
C THR A 224 -12.83 -2.37 11.48
N VAL A 225 -11.86 -2.91 10.72
CA VAL A 225 -10.45 -2.52 10.84
C VAL A 225 -10.23 -1.05 10.44
N ALA A 226 -10.86 -0.59 9.37
CA ALA A 226 -10.80 0.82 8.95
C ALA A 226 -11.35 1.76 10.03
N MET A 227 -12.46 1.41 10.68
CA MET A 227 -13.02 2.20 11.78
C MET A 227 -12.08 2.26 13.00
N LYS A 228 -11.33 1.19 13.28
CA LYS A 228 -10.28 1.21 14.32
C LYS A 228 -9.14 2.17 13.96
N HIS A 229 -8.71 2.18 12.69
CA HIS A 229 -7.73 3.18 12.24
C HIS A 229 -8.24 4.62 12.44
N ILE A 230 -9.53 4.89 12.26
CA ILE A 230 -10.12 6.22 12.49
C ILE A 230 -10.22 6.57 13.97
N LYS A 231 -10.73 5.64 14.80
CA LYS A 231 -11.20 5.96 16.16
C LYS A 231 -10.30 5.46 17.29
N GLU A 232 -9.72 4.27 17.17
CA GLU A 232 -9.04 3.60 18.29
C GLU A 232 -7.57 4.00 18.38
N THR A 233 -7.06 4.19 19.59
CA THR A 233 -5.62 4.33 19.82
C THR A 233 -4.95 2.97 19.62
N PRO A 234 -3.78 2.89 18.93
CA PRO A 234 -3.04 1.65 18.81
C PRO A 234 -2.74 1.05 20.20
N PRO A 235 -2.84 -0.28 20.36
CA PRO A 235 -2.41 -0.93 21.60
C PRO A 235 -0.94 -0.62 21.91
N PRO A 236 -0.54 -0.59 23.19
CA PRO A 236 0.85 -0.32 23.55
C PRO A 236 1.76 -1.42 23.01
N LEU A 237 2.89 -1.00 22.44
CA LEU A 237 3.93 -1.92 22.01
C LEU A 237 4.55 -2.66 23.21
N PRO A 238 5.06 -3.90 23.01
CA PRO A 238 5.70 -4.68 24.06
C PRO A 238 6.78 -3.91 24.85
N ALA A 239 6.78 -4.07 26.18
CA ALA A 239 7.67 -3.32 27.08
C ALA A 239 9.16 -3.68 26.94
N ASP A 240 9.48 -4.84 26.34
CA ASP A 240 10.84 -5.26 25.99
C ASP A 240 11.44 -4.43 24.84
N LEU A 241 10.63 -3.68 24.09
CA LEU A 241 11.13 -2.79 23.04
C LEU A 241 11.72 -1.50 23.63
N PRO A 242 12.88 -1.03 23.12
CA PRO A 242 13.48 0.23 23.57
C PRO A 242 12.50 1.42 23.48
N PRO A 243 12.49 2.34 24.45
CA PRO A 243 11.54 3.46 24.46
C PRO A 243 11.57 4.30 23.18
N ASN A 244 12.76 4.55 22.62
CA ASN A 244 12.91 5.32 21.38
C ASN A 244 12.24 4.66 20.18
N VAL A 245 12.17 3.32 20.13
CA VAL A 245 11.51 2.57 19.06
C VAL A 245 9.99 2.65 19.20
N ARG A 246 9.50 2.49 20.44
CA ARG A 246 8.08 2.62 20.74
C ARG A 246 7.58 4.02 20.40
N GLU A 247 8.29 5.04 20.86
CA GLU A 247 7.97 6.44 20.58
C GLU A 247 7.99 6.75 19.06
N LEU A 248 8.97 6.23 18.31
CA LEU A 248 9.03 6.43 16.86
C LEU A 248 7.76 5.91 16.17
N ILE A 249 7.30 4.71 16.51
CA ILE A 249 6.11 4.09 15.92
C ILE A 249 4.86 4.85 16.39
N GLU A 250 4.76 5.18 17.67
CA GLU A 250 3.63 5.95 18.23
C GLU A 250 3.46 7.29 17.51
N ILE A 251 4.55 8.02 17.24
CA ILE A 251 4.53 9.27 16.47
C ILE A 251 3.92 9.07 15.07
N THR A 252 4.28 7.99 14.38
CA THR A 252 3.75 7.73 13.02
C THR A 252 2.27 7.34 13.02
N LEU A 253 1.76 6.77 14.12
CA LEU A 253 0.39 6.26 14.23
C LEU A 253 -0.61 7.28 14.81
N VAL A 254 -0.18 8.52 15.02
CA VAL A 254 -1.08 9.64 15.41
C VAL A 254 -2.14 9.86 14.31
N LYS A 255 -3.38 10.10 14.71
CA LYS A 255 -4.52 10.19 13.78
C LYS A 255 -4.47 11.41 12.87
N ASN A 256 -4.08 12.57 13.38
CA ASN A 256 -3.95 13.78 12.57
C ASN A 256 -2.68 13.71 11.69
N PRO A 257 -2.78 13.71 10.35
CA PRO A 257 -1.61 13.67 9.46
C PRO A 257 -0.67 14.87 9.65
N GLY A 258 -1.19 16.03 10.06
CA GLY A 258 -0.38 17.21 10.37
C GLY A 258 0.51 17.07 11.61
N MET A 259 0.33 16.02 12.42
CA MET A 259 1.14 15.74 13.60
C MET A 259 2.16 14.61 13.38
N ARG A 260 2.20 14.00 12.19
CA ARG A 260 3.16 12.96 11.80
C ARG A 260 4.36 13.57 11.09
N TYR A 261 5.38 12.76 10.79
CA TYR A 261 6.43 13.17 9.84
C TYR A 261 5.81 13.50 8.48
N LYS A 262 6.19 14.65 7.92
CA LYS A 262 5.56 15.21 6.72
C LYS A 262 5.71 14.33 5.46
N SER A 263 6.79 13.55 5.38
CA SER A 263 7.11 12.68 4.24
C SER A 263 8.08 11.56 4.65
N GLY A 264 8.42 10.67 3.71
CA GLY A 264 9.30 9.52 3.98
C GLY A 264 10.71 9.90 4.43
N GLY A 265 11.24 11.05 4.00
CA GLY A 265 12.58 11.53 4.32
C GLY A 265 12.73 11.88 5.80
N PRO A 266 11.93 12.82 6.34
CA PRO A 266 11.92 13.11 7.78
C PRO A 266 11.65 11.89 8.65
N PHE A 267 10.80 10.96 8.19
CA PHE A 267 10.61 9.68 8.88
C PHE A 267 11.89 8.83 8.86
N ALA A 268 12.55 8.67 7.71
CA ALA A 268 13.81 7.93 7.59
C ALA A 268 14.93 8.55 8.46
N ASP A 269 15.01 9.88 8.52
CA ASP A 269 15.95 10.59 9.40
C ASP A 269 15.66 10.30 10.88
N ALA A 270 14.38 10.20 11.26
CA ALA A 270 13.98 9.80 12.60
C ALA A 270 14.34 8.35 12.91
N VAL A 271 14.15 7.43 11.96
CA VAL A 271 14.59 6.04 12.08
C VAL A 271 16.10 5.97 12.28
N ALA A 272 16.89 6.72 11.50
CA ALA A 272 18.34 6.80 11.62
C ALA A 272 18.78 7.33 13.00
N ALA A 273 18.07 8.32 13.56
CA ALA A 273 18.31 8.79 14.92
C ALA A 273 18.12 7.67 15.94
N VAL A 274 17.03 6.90 15.85
CA VAL A 274 16.77 5.76 16.74
C VAL A 274 17.81 4.65 16.58
N ARG A 275 18.23 4.33 15.35
CA ARG A 275 19.32 3.38 15.09
C ARG A 275 20.64 3.80 15.74
N SER A 276 20.89 5.11 15.85
CA SER A 276 22.06 5.68 16.55
C SER A 276 21.86 5.84 18.07
N GLY A 277 20.80 5.28 18.65
CA GLY A 277 20.52 5.35 20.09
C GLY A 277 19.91 6.68 20.56
N ARG A 278 19.60 7.61 19.65
CA ARG A 278 18.98 8.90 19.98
C ARG A 278 17.46 8.78 19.98
N ARG A 279 16.81 9.67 20.73
CA ARG A 279 15.36 9.84 20.68
C ARG A 279 14.93 10.28 19.28
N PRO A 280 13.81 9.79 18.72
CA PRO A 280 13.32 10.29 17.44
C PRO A 280 13.00 11.80 17.52
N PRO A 281 13.35 12.60 16.50
CA PRO A 281 13.02 14.02 16.44
C PRO A 281 11.50 14.20 16.40
N ARG A 282 10.99 15.25 17.04
CA ARG A 282 9.56 15.56 16.98
C ARG A 282 9.18 16.03 15.57
N PRO A 283 8.03 15.60 15.03
CA PRO A 283 7.53 16.11 13.76
C PRO A 283 7.37 17.64 13.75
N ASN A 284 7.55 18.25 12.58
CA ASN A 284 7.38 19.68 12.34
C ASN A 284 8.22 20.63 13.22
N GLN A 285 9.24 20.12 13.92
CA GLN A 285 10.27 21.00 14.47
C GLN A 285 11.20 21.43 13.33
N ALA A 286 11.31 22.74 13.13
CA ALA A 286 12.32 23.28 12.23
C ALA A 286 13.70 22.80 12.71
N PRO A 287 14.62 22.44 11.79
CA PRO A 287 15.97 22.12 12.20
C PRO A 287 16.52 23.34 12.94
N THR A 288 16.88 23.14 14.20
CA THR A 288 17.73 24.08 14.91
C THR A 288 19.08 24.03 14.21
N LEU A 289 19.26 24.90 13.21
CA LEU A 289 20.59 25.33 12.80
C LEU A 289 21.26 25.76 14.10
N GLY A 290 22.25 24.97 14.55
CA GLY A 290 22.97 25.21 15.77
C GLY A 290 23.36 26.68 15.78
N ARG A 291 22.89 27.42 16.79
CA ARG A 291 23.32 28.78 17.05
C ARG A 291 24.82 28.68 17.30
N ALA A 292 25.63 28.91 16.27
CA ALA A 292 27.04 29.17 16.44
C ALA A 292 27.11 30.31 17.46
N ALA A 293 27.67 30.01 18.63
CA ALA A 293 27.95 31.05 19.62
C ALA A 293 28.77 32.13 18.90
N PRO A 294 28.42 33.42 19.01
CA PRO A 294 29.26 34.46 18.44
C PRO A 294 30.63 34.34 19.10
N ALA A 295 31.65 34.05 18.29
CA ALA A 295 33.03 34.09 18.74
C ALA A 295 33.30 35.50 19.29
N ALA A 296 33.71 35.56 20.56
CA ALA A 296 34.14 36.80 21.17
C ALA A 296 35.36 37.32 20.41
N VAL A 297 35.20 38.48 19.76
CA VAL A 297 36.31 39.25 19.20
C VAL A 297 37.07 39.89 20.36
N PRO A 298 38.38 39.61 20.55
CA PRO A 298 39.18 40.36 21.51
C PRO A 298 39.46 41.75 20.94
N SER A 299 39.08 42.77 21.69
CA SER A 299 39.47 44.16 21.47
C SER A 299 40.97 44.30 21.72
N ALA A 300 41.73 44.65 20.68
CA ALA A 300 43.11 45.11 20.81
C ALA A 300 43.17 46.58 20.40
N ALA A 301 43.02 47.46 21.39
CA ALA A 301 43.45 48.83 21.29
C ALA A 301 44.92 48.92 21.72
N GLN A 302 45.67 49.78 21.01
CA GLN A 302 47.00 50.33 21.31
C GLN A 302 48.22 49.59 20.75
N ALA A 303 48.75 50.13 19.64
CA ALA A 303 50.11 50.65 19.60
C ALA A 303 50.20 51.74 18.52
N ARG A 304 50.69 52.92 18.91
CA ARG A 304 50.92 54.10 18.07
C ARG A 304 52.36 54.12 17.54
N ALA A 305 52.54 54.91 16.47
CA ALA A 305 53.74 55.63 16.01
C ALA A 305 54.79 54.79 15.26
N ALA A 306 55.43 55.23 14.18
CA ALA A 306 55.40 56.47 13.38
C ALA A 306 56.16 56.25 12.05
N ALA A 307 56.18 57.28 11.19
CA ALA A 307 57.10 57.54 10.07
C ALA A 307 56.87 56.79 8.75
N ASP A 308 57.06 57.33 7.55
CA ASP A 308 57.12 58.70 7.05
C ASP A 308 57.05 58.62 5.50
N LEU A 309 56.56 59.69 4.87
CA LEU A 309 56.81 60.23 3.52
C LEU A 309 57.24 59.37 2.29
N SER A 310 56.51 59.63 1.19
CA SER A 310 56.98 59.83 -0.21
C SER A 310 56.67 58.76 -1.28
N GLY A 311 55.97 59.20 -2.34
CA GLY A 311 56.49 59.02 -3.70
C GLY A 311 55.66 58.25 -4.74
N ARG A 312 54.93 59.02 -5.57
CA ARG A 312 54.79 58.88 -7.04
C ARG A 312 53.98 57.72 -7.67
N THR A 313 53.09 58.15 -8.58
CA THR A 313 52.38 57.44 -9.67
C THR A 313 53.36 57.04 -10.81
N PRO A 314 53.03 56.14 -11.80
CA PRO A 314 52.03 56.38 -12.86
C PRO A 314 51.25 55.18 -13.46
N VAL A 315 49.99 55.46 -13.82
CA VAL A 315 49.33 55.27 -15.15
C VAL A 315 49.51 53.94 -15.91
N THR A 316 48.40 53.24 -16.21
CA THR A 316 48.11 52.77 -17.59
C THR A 316 46.59 52.67 -17.82
N ALA A 317 46.19 53.06 -19.03
CA ALA A 317 44.87 53.25 -19.59
C ALA A 317 43.96 52.00 -19.60
N THR A 318 42.64 52.16 -19.71
CA THR A 318 41.89 51.90 -20.97
C THR A 318 40.43 52.41 -20.89
N ARG A 319 40.00 52.90 -22.05
CA ARG A 319 38.80 53.61 -22.54
C ARG A 319 37.43 52.93 -22.34
N ALA A 320 36.43 53.78 -22.09
CA ALA A 320 34.94 53.70 -22.22
C ALA A 320 34.39 52.81 -23.37
N ARG A 321 33.16 52.26 -23.47
CA ARG A 321 31.78 52.32 -22.86
C ARG A 321 31.01 51.13 -23.56
N PRO A 322 29.67 50.88 -23.46
CA PRO A 322 28.65 51.00 -22.41
C PRO A 322 27.98 49.63 -22.07
N THR A 323 27.40 49.46 -20.87
CA THR A 323 26.29 48.51 -20.68
C THR A 323 25.05 49.26 -20.22
N ALA A 324 23.99 49.06 -21.00
CA ALA A 324 22.68 49.66 -20.84
C ALA A 324 22.04 49.23 -19.52
N ALA A 325 21.43 50.20 -18.85
CA ALA A 325 20.50 49.95 -17.75
C ALA A 325 19.26 49.22 -18.28
N ALA A 326 19.01 48.01 -17.80
CA ALA A 326 17.72 47.34 -17.90
C ALA A 326 17.08 47.31 -16.51
N HIS A 327 16.10 48.19 -16.31
CA HIS A 327 15.13 48.12 -15.22
C HIS A 327 14.41 46.76 -15.25
N ARG A 328 14.47 45.99 -14.16
CA ARG A 328 13.48 44.95 -13.86
C ARG A 328 12.50 45.48 -12.82
N PRO A 329 11.18 45.53 -13.09
CA PRO A 329 10.20 45.90 -12.08
C PRO A 329 9.96 44.73 -11.10
N ALA A 330 9.72 45.07 -9.83
CA ALA A 330 9.36 44.13 -8.77
C ALA A 330 7.97 43.49 -9.03
N PRO A 331 7.72 42.24 -8.59
CA PRO A 331 6.41 41.60 -8.75
C PRO A 331 5.35 42.26 -7.84
N PRO A 332 4.07 42.33 -8.27
CA PRO A 332 3.03 43.02 -7.51
C PRO A 332 2.64 42.25 -6.25
N ALA A 333 2.42 42.99 -5.16
CA ALA A 333 1.94 42.48 -3.89
C ALA A 333 0.55 41.84 -4.04
N ARG A 334 0.40 40.58 -3.59
CA ARG A 334 -0.89 39.88 -3.56
C ARG A 334 -1.81 40.57 -2.54
N ARG A 335 -2.95 41.06 -3.00
CA ARG A 335 -4.01 41.65 -2.16
C ARG A 335 -4.62 40.56 -1.28
N THR A 336 -4.47 40.69 0.03
CA THR A 336 -5.14 39.83 1.01
C THR A 336 -6.51 40.41 1.35
N PHE A 337 -7.58 39.64 1.16
CA PHE A 337 -8.94 40.04 1.55
C PHE A 337 -9.06 40.26 3.05
N SER A 338 -9.75 41.32 3.44
CA SER A 338 -9.97 41.69 4.85
C SER A 338 -10.90 40.69 5.55
N SER A 339 -10.85 40.68 6.88
CA SER A 339 -11.58 39.75 7.75
C SER A 339 -13.10 39.74 7.47
N GLY A 340 -13.68 40.89 7.11
CA GLY A 340 -15.11 41.02 6.79
C GLY A 340 -15.51 40.35 5.47
N GLN A 341 -14.65 40.39 4.45
CA GLN A 341 -14.92 39.73 3.16
C GLN A 341 -14.82 38.20 3.28
N ARG A 342 -13.96 37.69 4.17
CA ARG A 342 -13.88 36.24 4.45
C ARG A 342 -15.14 35.74 5.14
N ALA A 343 -15.70 36.50 6.08
CA ALA A 343 -16.95 36.13 6.76
C ALA A 343 -18.14 36.04 5.79
N LEU A 344 -18.22 36.95 4.81
CA LEU A 344 -19.24 36.93 3.76
C LEU A 344 -19.11 35.72 2.81
N LEU A 345 -17.88 35.34 2.45
CA LEU A 345 -17.63 34.14 1.65
C LEU A 345 -17.97 32.85 2.41
N TRP A 346 -17.71 32.80 3.72
CA TRP A 346 -18.13 31.67 4.56
C TRP A 346 -19.66 31.59 4.68
N ALA A 347 -20.35 32.71 4.87
CA ALA A 347 -21.81 32.73 4.94
C ALA A 347 -22.47 32.29 3.62
N ALA A 348 -21.93 32.72 2.47
CA ALA A 348 -22.40 32.28 1.16
C ALA A 348 -22.16 30.77 0.94
N GLY A 349 -21.02 30.24 1.41
CA GLY A 349 -20.71 28.82 1.36
C GLY A 349 -21.66 27.97 2.21
N VAL A 350 -22.01 28.42 3.40
CA VAL A 350 -22.97 27.72 4.29
C VAL A 350 -24.37 27.71 3.71
N LEU A 351 -24.83 28.83 3.12
CA LEU A 351 -26.13 28.89 2.44
C LEU A 351 -26.19 27.98 1.20
N GLY A 352 -25.10 27.91 0.43
CA GLY A 352 -24.98 26.98 -0.70
C GLY A 352 -25.05 25.51 -0.25
N ALA A 353 -24.34 25.16 0.82
CA ALA A 353 -24.39 23.80 1.38
C ALA A 353 -25.79 23.44 1.89
N LEU A 354 -26.49 24.38 2.55
CA LEU A 354 -27.86 24.16 3.04
C LEU A 354 -28.85 23.94 1.89
N ALA A 355 -28.73 24.69 0.79
CA ALA A 355 -29.57 24.51 -0.39
C ALA A 355 -29.37 23.12 -1.04
N ILE A 356 -28.13 22.63 -1.08
CA ILE A 356 -27.80 21.29 -1.59
C ILE A 356 -28.41 20.21 -0.70
N VAL A 357 -28.34 20.35 0.63
CA VAL A 357 -28.96 19.40 1.58
C VAL A 357 -30.48 19.35 1.40
N ILE A 358 -31.13 20.50 1.22
CA ILE A 358 -32.58 20.57 0.98
C ILE A 358 -32.94 19.90 -0.36
N ALA A 359 -32.16 20.14 -1.42
CA ALA A 359 -32.39 19.50 -2.71
C ALA A 359 -32.25 17.97 -2.64
N ILE A 360 -31.25 17.47 -1.90
CA ILE A 360 -31.05 16.03 -1.69
C ILE A 360 -32.23 15.42 -0.92
N LEU A 361 -32.72 16.08 0.14
CA LEU A 361 -33.88 15.60 0.90
C LEU A 361 -35.16 15.54 0.04
N ILE A 362 -35.35 16.48 -0.88
CA ILE A 362 -36.48 16.47 -1.81
C ILE A 362 -36.39 15.28 -2.78
N VAL A 363 -35.20 15.00 -3.32
CA VAL A 363 -34.99 13.88 -4.25
C VAL A 363 -35.18 12.53 -3.57
N LEU A 364 -34.65 12.36 -2.35
CA LEU A 364 -34.80 11.11 -1.59
C LEU A 364 -36.27 10.84 -1.24
N ASN A 365 -37.01 11.87 -0.81
CA ASN A 365 -38.44 11.73 -0.51
C ASN A 365 -39.28 11.45 -1.78
N ALA A 366 -38.86 11.95 -2.95
CA ALA A 366 -39.52 11.65 -4.22
C ALA A 366 -39.26 10.21 -4.72
N GLN A 367 -38.10 9.63 -4.40
CA GLN A 367 -37.76 8.25 -4.73
C GLN A 367 -38.53 7.24 -3.87
N ASP A 368 -38.62 7.48 -2.56
CA ASP A 368 -39.34 6.61 -1.61
C ASP A 368 -40.83 6.47 -1.97
N ARG A 369 -41.44 7.56 -2.48
CA ARG A 369 -42.82 7.53 -3.02
C ARG A 369 -42.98 6.68 -4.28
N LYS A 370 -41.96 6.57 -5.13
CA LYS A 370 -42.00 5.75 -6.34
C LYS A 370 -41.89 4.27 -6.00
N ASP A 371 -41.04 3.92 -5.05
CA ASP A 371 -40.82 2.53 -4.64
C ASP A 371 -42.07 1.92 -3.98
N GLN A 372 -42.84 2.71 -3.22
CA GLN A 372 -44.12 2.26 -2.64
C GLN A 372 -45.22 2.01 -3.68
N GLN A 373 -45.15 2.60 -4.87
CA GLN A 373 -46.17 2.41 -5.93
C GLN A 373 -45.88 1.20 -6.84
N GLN A 374 -44.71 0.56 -6.72
CA GLN A 374 -44.24 -0.45 -7.70
C GLN A 374 -44.06 -1.88 -7.18
N SER A 375 -44.52 -2.21 -5.98
CA SER A 375 -44.47 -3.60 -5.48
C SER A 375 -45.67 -4.43 -5.97
N PRO A 376 -45.47 -5.50 -6.78
CA PRO A 376 -46.55 -6.44 -7.11
C PRO A 376 -46.85 -7.39 -5.93
N PRO A 377 -48.08 -7.95 -5.83
CA PRO A 377 -48.46 -8.84 -4.74
C PRO A 377 -47.70 -10.18 -4.79
N PRO A 378 -47.46 -10.83 -3.63
CA PRO A 378 -46.69 -12.07 -3.58
C PRO A 378 -47.46 -13.25 -4.22
N THR A 379 -46.74 -14.04 -5.03
CA THR A 379 -47.21 -15.33 -5.57
C THR A 379 -47.19 -16.39 -4.46
N VAL A 380 -48.36 -16.96 -4.16
CA VAL A 380 -48.49 -18.12 -3.28
C VAL A 380 -48.26 -19.39 -4.10
N THR A 381 -47.33 -20.25 -3.67
CA THR A 381 -47.11 -21.58 -4.25
C THR A 381 -47.66 -22.63 -3.28
N ASP A 382 -48.83 -23.20 -3.61
CA ASP A 382 -49.40 -24.33 -2.88
C ASP A 382 -48.68 -25.63 -3.29
N THR A 383 -48.01 -26.29 -2.35
CA THR A 383 -47.42 -27.62 -2.56
C THR A 383 -48.41 -28.68 -2.09
N VAL A 384 -49.05 -29.38 -3.04
CA VAL A 384 -49.91 -30.53 -2.74
C VAL A 384 -49.04 -31.78 -2.59
N THR A 385 -49.04 -32.38 -1.40
CA THR A 385 -48.42 -33.69 -1.14
C THR A 385 -49.50 -34.76 -1.25
N GLU A 386 -49.43 -35.60 -2.28
CA GLU A 386 -50.36 -36.72 -2.48
C GLU A 386 -49.75 -38.01 -1.91
N THR A 387 -50.26 -38.47 -0.77
CA THR A 387 -49.89 -39.76 -0.14
C THR A 387 -50.75 -40.89 -0.70
N THR A 388 -50.15 -41.81 -1.45
CA THR A 388 -50.77 -43.08 -1.87
C THR A 388 -50.49 -44.18 -0.84
N PRO A 389 -51.48 -44.93 -0.33
CA PRO A 389 -51.26 -46.01 0.63
C PRO A 389 -50.72 -47.29 -0.03
N TYR A 390 -49.68 -47.87 0.58
CA TYR A 390 -49.06 -49.14 0.16
C TYR A 390 -49.92 -50.34 0.59
N GLN A 391 -50.35 -51.15 -0.38
CA GLN A 391 -51.04 -52.44 -0.17
C GLN A 391 -50.04 -53.59 -0.10
N THR A 392 -50.20 -54.46 0.91
CA THR A 392 -49.45 -55.70 1.14
C THR A 392 -49.77 -56.76 0.06
N PRO A 393 -48.77 -57.31 -0.66
CA PRO A 393 -48.99 -58.50 -1.49
C PRO A 393 -48.84 -59.81 -0.70
N ALA A 394 -49.75 -60.74 -0.98
CA ALA A 394 -49.81 -62.12 -0.47
C ALA A 394 -48.71 -63.05 -1.03
N ALA A 395 -48.55 -64.21 -0.41
CA ALA A 395 -47.41 -65.12 -0.51
C ALA A 395 -47.44 -66.18 -1.67
N LEU A 396 -46.22 -66.54 -2.13
CA LEU A 396 -45.70 -67.80 -2.74
C LEU A 396 -46.01 -68.10 -4.24
N PRO A 397 -45.12 -68.81 -5.01
CA PRO A 397 -44.28 -69.94 -4.55
C PRO A 397 -42.78 -69.96 -4.96
N ASP A 398 -42.16 -71.02 -4.44
CA ASP A 398 -40.77 -71.46 -4.36
C ASP A 398 -40.07 -71.67 -5.72
N LEU A 399 -38.87 -71.08 -5.90
CA LEU A 399 -37.93 -71.44 -6.97
C LEU A 399 -36.51 -71.49 -6.39
N ALA A 400 -36.02 -72.73 -6.27
CA ALA A 400 -34.72 -73.10 -5.72
C ALA A 400 -33.55 -72.54 -6.53
N PHE A 401 -32.59 -71.93 -5.84
CA PHE A 401 -31.23 -71.77 -6.35
C PHE A 401 -30.24 -72.44 -5.39
N HIS A 402 -29.66 -73.54 -5.87
CA HIS A 402 -28.55 -74.25 -5.26
C HIS A 402 -27.28 -73.39 -5.29
N VAL A 403 -26.74 -73.05 -4.12
CA VAL A 403 -25.33 -72.67 -3.97
C VAL A 403 -24.64 -73.76 -3.17
N ILE A 404 -23.68 -74.42 -3.82
CA ILE A 404 -22.85 -75.49 -3.28
C ILE A 404 -21.74 -74.86 -2.43
N VAL A 405 -21.67 -75.27 -1.16
CA VAL A 405 -20.60 -74.97 -0.20
C VAL A 405 -19.72 -76.22 -0.08
N PRO A 406 -18.37 -76.15 -0.11
CA PRO A 406 -17.54 -77.27 0.29
C PRO A 406 -17.40 -77.32 1.82
N SER A 407 -17.79 -78.46 2.40
CA SER A 407 -17.67 -78.83 3.81
C SER A 407 -16.28 -79.35 4.16
N ALA A 408 -15.88 -79.14 5.41
CA ALA A 408 -14.69 -79.68 6.07
C ALA A 408 -14.78 -81.20 6.33
N ALA A 409 -13.62 -81.86 6.53
CA ALA A 409 -13.38 -82.88 7.57
C ALA A 409 -11.94 -83.44 7.51
N GLY A 410 -11.35 -83.76 8.67
CA GLY A 410 -10.31 -84.79 8.77
C GLY A 410 -9.18 -84.51 9.76
N VAL A 411 -9.27 -85.14 10.94
CA VAL A 411 -8.25 -85.23 12.02
C VAL A 411 -7.40 -86.50 11.80
N ASP A 412 -6.09 -86.46 12.07
CA ASP A 412 -5.34 -87.42 12.93
C ASP A 412 -3.80 -87.24 12.88
N ALA A 413 -3.18 -87.35 14.06
CA ALA A 413 -1.72 -87.41 14.34
C ALA A 413 -1.17 -88.86 14.12
N PRO A 414 0.10 -89.29 14.41
CA PRO A 414 1.16 -88.69 15.25
C PRO A 414 2.65 -88.89 14.80
N ALA A 415 3.61 -88.32 15.58
CA ALA A 415 4.82 -88.98 16.15
C ALA A 415 6.13 -88.14 16.16
N THR A 416 6.58 -87.87 17.40
CA THR A 416 7.96 -87.85 17.94
C THR A 416 9.02 -86.85 17.45
N SER A 417 9.45 -85.95 18.35
CA SER A 417 10.77 -85.99 19.04
C SER A 417 11.22 -84.59 19.52
N GLY A 418 11.60 -84.46 20.79
CA GLY A 418 12.56 -83.44 21.27
C GLY A 418 12.01 -82.33 22.17
N ALA A 419 12.09 -82.56 23.49
CA ALA A 419 12.01 -81.54 24.54
C ALA A 419 13.43 -80.95 24.82
N PRO A 420 13.67 -80.16 25.88
CA PRO A 420 13.12 -78.82 26.23
C PRO A 420 14.24 -77.83 26.69
N GLU A 421 13.91 -76.55 26.96
CA GLU A 421 14.40 -75.77 28.13
C GLU A 421 13.78 -74.35 28.10
N GLN A 422 12.99 -73.97 29.12
CA GLN A 422 13.33 -73.08 30.26
C GLN A 422 13.59 -71.61 29.88
N ILE A 423 13.24 -70.54 30.62
CA ILE A 423 12.50 -70.20 31.85
C ILE A 423 12.52 -68.64 31.86
N LEU A 424 11.58 -68.01 32.59
CA LEU A 424 11.58 -66.66 33.19
C LEU A 424 12.77 -65.69 32.86
N ARG A 425 12.56 -64.38 32.68
CA ARG A 425 11.72 -63.46 33.47
C ARG A 425 11.68 -62.10 32.79
#